data_AF-G4CF59-F1
#
_entry.id   AF-G4CF59-F1
#
_cell.length_a   1.000
_cell.length_b   1.000
_cell.length_c   1.000
_cell.angle_alpha   90.00
_cell.angle_beta   90.00
_cell.angle_gamma   90.00
#
_symmetry.space_group_name_H-M   'P 1'
#
loop_
_entity.id
_entity.type
_entity.pdbx_description
1 polymer ?
#
loop_
_entity_poly.entity_id
_entity_poly.type
_entity_poly.pdbx_seq_one_letter_code
_entity_poly.pdbx_strand_id
1 'polypeptide(L)'
;NAAVMESIIMNSFLIGMGFGAVIGTVIGFVMMWVMSDRAARDYPVLAIDVPPDAEHSPEFQAWAKKNRYRLKPDGSYTKGSGLLTSATEIRFADGRMLVQECVNFLFARRRFALNAPVMLGKPVRKSKLNRLNQLLADWQLSPVPMAEVKPTEHRVRIRR
;
A
#
# COMPACT_ATOMS: atom_id res chain seq x y z
N ASN A 1 26.14 -35.65 -35.24
CA ASN A 1 25.46 -34.35 -35.07
C ASN A 1 25.45 -33.90 -33.61
N ALA A 2 26.62 -33.55 -33.06
CA ALA A 2 26.73 -33.00 -31.69
C ALA A 2 26.16 -31.57 -31.62
N ALA A 3 26.42 -30.74 -32.63
CA ALA A 3 25.95 -29.36 -32.72
C ALA A 3 24.40 -29.23 -32.72
N VAL A 4 23.69 -30.19 -33.34
CA VAL A 4 22.21 -30.22 -33.33
C VAL A 4 21.68 -30.55 -31.93
N MET A 5 22.36 -31.44 -31.20
CA MET A 5 21.96 -31.84 -29.86
C MET A 5 22.21 -30.72 -28.83
N GLU A 6 23.34 -30.01 -28.95
CA GLU A 6 23.63 -28.82 -28.13
C GLU A 6 22.63 -27.67 -28.39
N SER A 7 22.25 -27.45 -29.65
CA SER A 7 21.23 -26.46 -30.02
C SER A 7 19.86 -26.79 -29.42
N ILE A 8 19.43 -28.05 -29.46
CA ILE A 8 18.15 -28.49 -28.87
C ILE A 8 18.16 -28.35 -27.34
N ILE A 9 19.26 -28.70 -26.69
CA ILE A 9 19.41 -28.57 -25.23
C ILE A 9 19.40 -27.10 -24.81
N MET A 10 20.13 -26.23 -25.51
CA MET A 10 20.19 -24.80 -25.23
C MET A 10 18.83 -24.12 -25.45
N ASN A 11 18.11 -24.47 -26.51
CA ASN A 11 16.76 -23.97 -26.76
C ASN A 11 15.76 -24.46 -25.70
N SER A 12 15.83 -25.72 -25.28
CA SER A 12 14.95 -26.27 -24.24
C SER A 12 15.19 -25.60 -22.88
N PHE A 13 16.46 -25.29 -22.56
CA PHE A 13 16.83 -24.56 -21.34
C PHE A 13 16.34 -23.11 -21.36
N LEU A 14 16.50 -22.40 -22.49
CA LEU A 14 16.00 -21.03 -22.67
C LEU A 14 14.47 -20.96 -22.59
N ILE A 15 13.77 -21.93 -23.18
CA ILE A 15 12.32 -22.06 -23.08
C ILE A 15 11.91 -22.34 -21.62
N GLY A 16 12.57 -23.27 -20.93
CA GLY A 16 12.32 -23.58 -19.53
C GLY A 16 12.51 -22.39 -18.58
N MET A 17 13.58 -21.60 -18.78
CA MET A 17 13.80 -20.36 -18.03
C MET A 17 12.74 -19.29 -18.33
N GLY A 18 12.30 -19.17 -19.59
CA GLY A 18 11.21 -18.27 -19.97
C GLY A 18 9.90 -18.63 -19.25
N PHE A 19 9.52 -19.91 -19.24
CA PHE A 19 8.33 -20.37 -18.51
C PHE A 19 8.46 -20.19 -17.00
N GLY A 20 9.62 -20.49 -16.42
CA GLY A 20 9.88 -20.28 -14.99
C GLY A 20 9.73 -18.81 -14.57
N ALA A 21 10.25 -17.87 -15.38
CA ALA A 21 10.14 -16.45 -15.13
C ALA A 21 8.68 -15.94 -15.20
N VAL A 22 7.90 -16.43 -16.16
CA VAL A 22 6.48 -16.08 -16.29
C VAL A 22 5.68 -16.62 -15.09
N ILE A 23 5.87 -17.88 -14.72
CA ILE A 23 5.15 -18.50 -13.60
C ILE A 23 5.50 -17.79 -12.28
N GLY A 24 6.80 -17.53 -12.03
CA GLY A 24 7.23 -16.81 -10.84
C GLY A 24 6.62 -15.40 -10.74
N THR A 25 6.53 -14.70 -11.88
CA THR A 25 5.88 -13.38 -11.96
C THR A 25 4.40 -13.47 -11.60
N VAL A 26 3.67 -14.42 -12.19
CA VAL A 26 2.23 -14.62 -11.90
C VAL A 26 2.00 -14.94 -10.43
N ILE A 27 2.76 -15.86 -9.85
CA ILE A 27 2.65 -16.22 -8.42
C ILE A 27 2.92 -14.98 -7.54
N GLY A 28 3.97 -14.21 -7.85
CA GLY A 28 4.28 -12.98 -7.14
C GLY A 28 3.14 -11.96 -7.18
N PHE A 29 2.51 -11.77 -8.34
CA PHE A 29 1.34 -10.92 -8.49
C PHE A 29 0.14 -11.40 -7.66
N VAL A 30 -0.16 -12.70 -7.68
CA VAL A 30 -1.26 -13.27 -6.90
C VAL A 30 -1.01 -13.10 -5.40
N MET A 31 0.22 -13.35 -4.93
CA MET A 31 0.58 -13.12 -3.52
C MET A 31 0.41 -11.65 -3.12
N MET A 32 0.90 -10.72 -3.94
CA MET A 32 0.76 -9.28 -3.69
C MET A 32 -0.72 -8.86 -3.63
N TRP A 33 -1.55 -9.43 -4.51
CA TRP A 33 -2.99 -9.23 -4.50
C TRP A 33 -3.64 -9.76 -3.22
N VAL A 34 -3.41 -11.03 -2.86
CA VAL A 34 -3.99 -11.65 -1.66
C VAL A 34 -3.61 -10.88 -0.40
N MET A 35 -2.35 -10.47 -0.28
CA MET A 35 -1.89 -9.66 0.87
C MET A 35 -2.58 -8.29 0.92
N SER A 36 -2.75 -7.63 -0.22
CA SER A 36 -3.39 -6.30 -0.28
C SER A 36 -4.91 -6.38 -0.05
N ASP A 37 -5.54 -7.44 -0.54
CA ASP A 37 -6.95 -7.73 -0.33
C ASP A 37 -7.25 -8.06 1.14
N ARG A 38 -6.39 -8.86 1.78
CA ARG A 38 -6.45 -9.10 3.22
C ARG A 38 -6.23 -7.80 4.01
N ALA A 39 -5.26 -6.99 3.62
CA ALA A 39 -5.02 -5.68 4.25
C ALA A 39 -6.24 -4.78 4.22
N ALA A 40 -6.90 -4.71 3.05
CA ALA A 40 -8.10 -3.89 2.84
C ALA A 40 -9.28 -4.33 3.71
N ARG A 41 -9.39 -5.64 3.99
CA ARG A 41 -10.43 -6.19 4.87
C ARG A 41 -10.11 -6.00 6.35
N ASP A 42 -8.87 -6.28 6.74
CA ASP A 42 -8.49 -6.34 8.15
C ASP A 42 -8.17 -4.96 8.75
N TYR A 43 -7.75 -4.01 7.91
CA TYR A 43 -7.30 -2.66 8.31
C TYR A 43 -7.99 -1.59 7.45
N PRO A 44 -9.23 -1.19 7.80
CA PRO A 44 -9.95 -0.12 7.12
C PRO A 44 -9.21 1.23 7.28
N VAL A 45 -9.72 2.28 6.62
CA VAL A 45 -9.10 3.61 6.60
C VAL A 45 -8.63 4.10 7.98
N LEU A 46 -7.43 4.68 8.05
CA LEU A 46 -6.92 5.29 9.28
C LEU A 46 -7.61 6.63 9.47
N ALA A 47 -8.44 6.76 10.50
CA ALA A 47 -9.10 8.00 10.86
C ALA A 47 -8.39 8.65 12.05
N ILE A 48 -8.04 9.92 11.91
CA ILE A 48 -7.36 10.71 12.95
C ILE A 48 -8.21 11.95 13.22
N ASP A 49 -8.57 12.18 14.48
CA ASP A 49 -9.22 13.43 14.87
C ASP A 49 -8.23 14.58 14.73
N VAL A 50 -8.63 15.65 14.03
CA VAL A 50 -7.76 16.79 13.69
C VAL A 50 -8.38 18.11 14.17
N PRO A 51 -7.58 19.19 14.29
CA PRO A 51 -8.10 20.49 14.64
C PRO A 51 -9.20 20.97 13.67
N PRO A 52 -10.10 21.87 14.12
CA PRO A 52 -11.04 22.53 13.23
C PRO A 52 -10.31 23.17 12.04
N ASP A 53 -10.86 22.99 10.85
CA ASP A 53 -10.31 23.55 9.61
C ASP A 53 -8.87 23.09 9.27
N ALA A 54 -8.44 21.92 9.78
CA ALA A 54 -7.12 21.35 9.50
C ALA A 54 -6.79 21.22 8.00
N GLU A 55 -7.80 21.01 7.14
CA GLU A 55 -7.62 20.98 5.69
C GLU A 55 -7.08 22.30 5.13
N HIS A 56 -7.55 23.44 5.63
CA HIS A 56 -7.11 24.77 5.16
C HIS A 56 -5.96 25.34 6.00
N SER A 57 -5.55 24.63 7.07
CA SER A 57 -4.46 25.06 7.94
C SER A 57 -3.14 25.28 7.17
N PRO A 58 -2.37 26.33 7.51
CA PRO A 58 -1.08 26.60 6.86
C PRO A 58 -0.08 25.45 7.07
N GLU A 59 -0.14 24.76 8.20
CA GLU A 59 0.67 23.58 8.52
C GLU A 59 0.40 22.46 7.51
N PHE A 60 -0.87 22.11 7.27
CA PHE A 60 -1.21 21.08 6.31
C PHE A 60 -0.87 21.47 4.89
N GLN A 61 -1.17 22.70 4.46
CA GLN A 61 -0.90 23.13 3.08
C GLN A 61 0.61 23.13 2.79
N ALA A 62 1.42 23.62 3.74
CA ALA A 62 2.88 23.57 3.63
C ALA A 62 3.40 22.12 3.62
N TRP A 63 2.88 21.28 4.51
CA TRP A 63 3.24 19.87 4.58
C TRP A 63 2.85 19.11 3.31
N ALA A 64 1.63 19.29 2.80
CA ALA A 64 1.10 18.65 1.61
C ALA A 64 1.95 19.02 0.39
N LYS A 65 2.28 20.32 0.24
CA LYS A 65 3.17 20.82 -0.81
C LYS A 65 4.58 20.24 -0.71
N LYS A 66 5.20 20.28 0.48
CA LYS A 66 6.53 19.71 0.74
C LYS A 66 6.58 18.22 0.42
N ASN A 67 5.51 17.50 0.73
CA ASN A 67 5.39 16.07 0.50
C ASN A 67 4.85 15.71 -0.89
N ARG A 68 4.57 16.69 -1.77
CA ARG A 68 4.06 16.50 -3.14
C ARG A 68 2.69 15.80 -3.21
N TYR A 69 1.82 16.05 -2.23
CA TYR A 69 0.41 15.70 -2.36
C TYR A 69 -0.28 16.70 -3.29
N ARG A 70 -1.17 16.21 -4.14
CA ARG A 70 -1.98 17.04 -5.05
C ARG A 70 -3.44 16.85 -4.72
N LEU A 71 -4.16 17.95 -4.58
CA LEU A 71 -5.62 17.95 -4.49
C LEU A 71 -6.22 17.40 -5.79
N LYS A 72 -7.17 16.49 -5.64
CA LYS A 72 -7.94 15.89 -6.71
C LYS A 72 -9.36 16.47 -6.75
N PRO A 73 -10.06 16.37 -7.88
CA PRO A 73 -11.43 16.88 -8.01
C PRO A 73 -12.43 16.30 -7.01
N ASP A 74 -12.15 15.11 -6.47
CA ASP A 74 -12.98 14.43 -5.45
C ASP A 74 -12.69 14.90 -4.01
N GLY A 75 -11.91 15.97 -3.84
CA GLY A 75 -11.50 16.50 -2.54
C GLY A 75 -10.39 15.70 -1.85
N SER A 76 -9.80 14.71 -2.53
CA SER A 76 -8.71 13.92 -1.95
C SER A 76 -7.33 14.49 -2.27
N TYR A 77 -6.42 14.44 -1.30
CA TYR A 77 -5.01 14.71 -1.48
C TYR A 77 -4.28 13.41 -1.80
N THR A 78 -3.70 13.31 -2.99
CA THR A 78 -3.06 12.07 -3.46
C THR A 78 -1.59 12.26 -3.78
N LYS A 79 -0.79 11.22 -3.48
CA LYS A 79 0.63 11.14 -3.84
C LYS A 79 0.95 9.76 -4.43
N GLY A 80 1.48 9.74 -5.64
CA GLY A 80 1.76 8.52 -6.42
C GLY A 80 0.62 8.21 -7.40
N SER A 81 0.94 7.75 -8.62
CA SER A 81 -0.07 7.53 -9.66
C SER A 81 0.40 6.67 -10.85
N GLY A 82 1.16 5.59 -10.61
CA GLY A 82 1.56 4.63 -11.66
C GLY A 82 0.79 3.30 -11.60
N LEU A 83 0.72 2.59 -12.73
CA LEU A 83 0.34 1.18 -12.77
C LEU A 83 1.26 0.38 -11.84
N LEU A 84 0.71 -0.49 -10.99
CA LEU A 84 1.48 -1.30 -10.03
C LEU A 84 2.21 -0.51 -8.95
N THR A 85 1.87 0.76 -8.78
CA THR A 85 2.43 1.60 -7.71
C THR A 85 1.43 1.79 -6.57
N SER A 86 1.96 2.01 -5.37
CA SER A 86 1.15 2.45 -4.24
C SER A 86 1.06 3.97 -4.23
N ALA A 87 -0.17 4.47 -4.09
CA ALA A 87 -0.46 5.86 -3.83
C ALA A 87 -0.89 6.03 -2.37
N THR A 88 -0.70 7.22 -1.81
CA THR A 88 -1.32 7.59 -0.53
C THR A 88 -2.42 8.58 -0.80
N GLU A 89 -3.59 8.34 -0.21
CA GLU A 89 -4.77 9.17 -0.33
C GLU A 89 -5.12 9.71 1.07
N ILE A 90 -5.33 11.01 1.17
CA ILE A 90 -5.75 11.72 2.38
C ILE A 90 -7.05 12.46 2.05
N ARG A 91 -8.04 12.37 2.94
CA ARG A 91 -9.32 13.09 2.82
C ARG A 91 -9.69 13.67 4.17
N PHE A 92 -10.40 14.79 4.17
CA PHE A 92 -11.00 15.35 5.37
C PHE A 92 -12.51 15.11 5.33
N ALA A 93 -13.06 14.60 6.43
CA ALA A 93 -14.49 14.37 6.59
C ALA A 93 -14.83 14.33 8.07
N ASP A 94 -15.94 14.96 8.46
CA ASP A 94 -16.49 14.90 9.84
C ASP A 94 -15.46 15.25 10.94
N GLY A 95 -14.63 16.28 10.71
CA GLY A 95 -13.58 16.68 11.66
C GLY A 95 -12.39 15.72 11.76
N ARG A 96 -12.29 14.75 10.85
CA ARG A 96 -11.24 13.74 10.82
C ARG A 96 -10.43 13.79 9.53
N MET A 97 -9.15 13.47 9.66
CA MET A 97 -8.27 13.16 8.54
C MET A 97 -8.25 11.65 8.32
N LEU A 98 -8.72 11.24 7.15
CA LEU A 98 -8.77 9.87 6.67
C LEU A 98 -7.54 9.60 5.80
N VAL A 99 -6.68 8.67 6.22
CA VAL A 99 -5.41 8.37 5.56
C VAL A 99 -5.35 6.91 5.13
N GLN A 100 -5.12 6.67 3.84
CA GLN A 100 -5.03 5.32 3.30
C GLN A 100 -3.94 5.16 2.26
N GLU A 101 -3.44 3.94 2.18
CA GLU A 101 -2.60 3.49 1.07
C GLU A 101 -3.49 2.83 0.01
N CYS A 102 -3.32 3.23 -1.24
CA CYS A 102 -4.03 2.77 -2.41
C CYS A 102 -3.06 1.99 -3.31
N VAL A 103 -3.19 0.67 -3.39
CA VAL A 103 -2.39 -0.16 -4.29
C VAL A 103 -3.18 -0.37 -5.58
N ASN A 104 -2.62 0.09 -6.71
CA ASN A 104 -3.21 -0.13 -8.03
C ASN A 104 -2.67 -1.42 -8.64
N PHE A 105 -3.54 -2.40 -8.81
CA PHE A 105 -3.32 -3.54 -9.68
C PHE A 105 -3.90 -3.24 -11.07
N LEU A 106 -3.46 -3.99 -12.09
CA LEU A 106 -3.89 -3.83 -13.49
C LEU A 106 -5.41 -3.67 -13.67
N PHE A 107 -6.20 -4.39 -12.87
CA PHE A 107 -7.67 -4.41 -12.98
C PHE A 107 -8.41 -4.05 -11.68
N ALA A 108 -7.70 -3.69 -10.61
CA ALA A 108 -8.36 -3.29 -9.37
C ALA A 108 -7.50 -2.37 -8.51
N ARG A 109 -8.17 -1.61 -7.64
CA ARG A 109 -7.53 -0.82 -6.59
C ARG A 109 -7.89 -1.40 -5.24
N ARG A 110 -6.89 -1.61 -4.39
CA ARG A 110 -7.08 -1.97 -2.98
C ARG A 110 -6.67 -0.81 -2.10
N ARG A 111 -7.50 -0.53 -1.08
CA ARG A 111 -7.31 0.57 -0.13
C ARG A 111 -7.24 0.00 1.27
N PHE A 112 -6.26 0.41 2.06
CA PHE A 112 -6.10 0.01 3.45
C PHE A 112 -5.43 1.12 4.25
N ALA A 113 -5.54 1.09 5.58
CA ALA A 113 -4.90 2.09 6.44
C ALA A 113 -3.39 2.21 6.17
N LEU A 114 -2.88 3.45 6.16
CA LEU A 114 -1.45 3.70 5.97
C LEU A 114 -0.58 2.97 7.02
N ASN A 115 -1.08 2.87 8.26
CA ASN A 115 -0.39 2.22 9.36
C ASN A 115 -0.60 0.70 9.46
N ALA A 116 -1.25 0.05 8.48
CA ALA A 116 -1.47 -1.40 8.51
C ALA A 116 -0.15 -2.18 8.61
N PRO A 117 -0.06 -3.32 9.29
CA PRO A 117 1.19 -4.07 9.45
C PRO A 117 1.49 -5.03 8.30
N VAL A 118 1.26 -4.61 7.05
CA VAL A 118 1.60 -5.43 5.89
C VAL A 118 3.08 -5.34 5.52
N MET A 119 3.68 -6.47 5.14
CA MET A 119 5.08 -6.48 4.70
C MET A 119 5.28 -5.70 3.39
N LEU A 120 4.26 -5.70 2.54
CA LEU A 120 4.29 -4.98 1.26
C LEU A 120 4.55 -3.49 1.48
N GLY A 121 5.68 -3.01 0.94
CA GLY A 121 6.08 -1.61 1.04
C GLY A 121 6.26 -1.09 2.47
N LYS A 122 6.43 -1.96 3.48
CA LYS A 122 6.59 -1.57 4.90
C LYS A 122 7.58 -0.42 5.13
N PRO A 123 8.82 -0.41 4.58
CA PRO A 123 9.74 0.71 4.81
C PRO A 123 9.23 2.03 4.22
N VAL A 124 8.62 1.98 3.03
CA VAL A 124 8.04 3.16 2.38
C VAL A 124 6.87 3.69 3.20
N ARG A 125 5.98 2.81 3.68
CA ARG A 125 4.84 3.19 4.52
C ARG A 125 5.30 3.72 5.89
N LYS A 126 6.36 3.16 6.48
CA LYS A 126 6.97 3.71 7.70
C LYS A 126 7.51 5.13 7.48
N SER A 127 8.18 5.38 6.35
CA SER A 127 8.64 6.74 5.99
C SER A 127 7.46 7.71 5.80
N LYS A 128 6.38 7.28 5.15
CA LYS A 128 5.15 8.06 5.00
C LYS A 128 4.50 8.36 6.36
N LEU A 129 4.43 7.37 7.23
CA LEU A 129 3.89 7.50 8.58
C LEU A 129 4.74 8.44 9.45
N ASN A 130 6.07 8.40 9.34
CA ASN A 130 6.94 9.35 10.04
C ASN A 130 6.69 10.79 9.59
N ARG A 131 6.49 11.03 8.28
CA ARG A 131 6.13 12.36 7.77
C ARG A 131 4.74 12.78 8.24
N LEU A 132 3.79 11.87 8.30
CA LEU A 132 2.47 12.13 8.89
C LEU A 132 2.61 12.51 10.36
N ASN A 133 3.41 11.77 11.14
CA ASN A 133 3.63 12.04 12.55
C ASN A 133 4.34 13.38 12.80
N GLN A 134 5.14 13.89 11.85
CA GLN A 134 5.66 15.26 11.92
C GLN A 134 4.53 16.28 11.83
N LEU A 135 3.59 16.12 10.89
CA LEU A 135 2.41 16.99 10.79
C LEU A 135 1.53 16.87 12.05
N LEU A 136 1.33 15.67 12.57
CA LEU A 136 0.57 15.47 13.81
C LEU A 136 1.24 16.18 14.98
N ALA A 137 2.58 16.15 15.07
CA ALA A 137 3.31 16.88 16.10
C ALA A 137 3.15 18.41 15.96
N ASP A 138 3.14 18.94 14.73
CA ASP A 138 2.86 20.37 14.48
C ASP A 138 1.46 20.76 14.99
N TRP A 139 0.49 19.84 14.93
CA TRP A 139 -0.85 19.98 15.51
C TRP A 139 -0.98 19.53 16.97
N GLN A 140 0.14 19.20 17.64
CA GLN A 140 0.17 18.73 19.02
C GLN A 140 -0.66 17.45 19.27
N LEU A 141 -0.80 16.61 18.24
CA LEU A 141 -1.48 15.33 18.29
C LEU A 141 -0.51 14.17 18.56
N SER A 142 -1.05 13.11 19.15
CA SER A 142 -0.27 11.89 19.40
C SER A 142 0.15 11.20 18.09
N PRO A 143 1.36 10.65 18.01
CA PRO A 143 1.82 9.97 16.80
C PRO A 143 1.04 8.68 16.57
N VAL A 144 0.84 8.32 15.31
CA VAL A 144 0.24 7.05 14.94
C VAL A 144 1.34 6.00 14.75
N PRO A 145 1.35 4.91 15.53
CA PRO A 145 2.26 3.79 15.31
C PRO A 145 1.76 2.90 14.16
N MET A 146 2.64 2.05 13.65
CA MET A 146 2.21 0.90 12.84
C MET A 146 1.29 0.03 13.71
N ALA A 147 0.15 -0.36 13.17
CA ALA A 147 -0.79 -1.21 13.91
C ALA A 147 -0.17 -2.58 14.19
N GLU A 148 -0.71 -3.29 15.18
CA GLU A 148 -0.28 -4.64 15.48
C GLU A 148 -0.86 -5.63 14.47
N VAL A 149 -0.10 -6.70 14.18
CA VAL A 149 -0.57 -7.79 13.32
C VAL A 149 -1.74 -8.47 14.04
N LYS A 150 -2.96 -8.33 13.51
CA LYS A 150 -4.10 -9.13 13.94
C LYS A 150 -3.72 -10.61 13.87
N PRO A 151 -3.86 -11.38 14.97
CA PRO A 151 -3.64 -12.81 14.95
C PRO A 151 -4.50 -13.42 13.84
N THR A 152 -3.91 -14.31 13.04
CA THR A 152 -4.72 -15.10 12.12
C THR A 152 -5.56 -16.02 13.00
N GLU A 153 -6.86 -15.77 13.12
CA GLU A 153 -7.76 -16.75 13.75
C GLU A 153 -7.65 -18.04 12.93
N HIS A 154 -6.83 -18.98 13.41
CA HIS A 154 -6.95 -20.37 13.00
C HIS A 154 -8.31 -20.83 13.52
N ARG A 155 -9.36 -20.70 12.69
CA ARG A 155 -10.61 -21.43 12.89
C ARG A 155 -10.31 -22.91 12.74
N VAL A 156 -9.77 -23.52 13.79
CA VAL A 156 -9.89 -24.96 13.99
C VAL A 156 -11.37 -25.20 14.24
N ARG A 157 -12.14 -25.43 13.17
CA ARG A 157 -13.46 -26.06 13.28
C ARG A 157 -13.19 -27.48 13.76
N ILE A 158 -13.11 -27.66 15.08
CA ILE A 158 -13.34 -28.97 15.67
C ILE A 158 -14.82 -29.22 15.44
N ARG A 159 -15.14 -29.95 14.37
CA ARG A 159 -16.47 -30.55 14.24
C ARG A 159 -16.55 -31.57 15.38
N ARG A 160 -17.37 -31.25 16.39
CA ARG A 160 -17.93 -32.27 17.29
C ARG A 160 -19.00 -33.04 16.54
#